data_AF-A0A239RG12-F1
#
_entry.id   AF-A0A239RG12-F1
#
_cell.length_a   1.000
_cell.length_b   1.000
_cell.length_c   1.000
_cell.angle_alpha   90.00
_cell.angle_beta   90.00
_cell.angle_gamma   90.00
#
_symmetry.space_group_name_H-M   'P 1'
#
loop_
_entity.id
_entity.type
_entity.pdbx_description
1 polymer ?
#
loop_
_entity_poly.entity_id
_entity_poly.type
_entity_poly.pdbx_seq_one_letter_code
_entity_poly.pdbx_strand_id
1 'polypeptide(L)'
;MEKFYCNSDYEEYLKEYESRIFGRLGVSSPSSEREIICMAETGNTVACKLYADMIFYKKILRKNCYSDAFELYLKSAGISVDEEGEWNCSGNSYPLSFWIIGYYLVNYKRETLLKNCEDIRIIDNMTLSERIITALSLSEVCIEYVDAPGAVNLIGRILYEIADNDELYEELKEDVSDILEGRFFDKIAFEVGELRSAEDCKSAAEGFLVKAAEEGYVYACNSLAAREADRIVKLSEDDKTMLDEYILNYICFLKLAADRFEPYAANRLGLFYMTGEITSGDKKKRFKEYMDRSKAKEYFIKATNYPDANAAWGYFNLIKYFYNDYVNNIELMNEHMDYINELNPKVYDIAMDL
;
A
#
# COMPACT_ATOMS: atom_id res chain seq x y z
N MET A 1 -24.87 4.76 16.80
CA MET A 1 -24.13 5.99 17.12
C MET A 1 -22.80 5.85 16.38
N GLU A 2 -22.45 6.76 15.48
CA GLU A 2 -21.21 6.65 14.71
C GLU A 2 -19.99 6.67 15.65
N LYS A 3 -19.20 5.60 15.62
CA LYS A 3 -18.04 5.40 16.52
C LYS A 3 -16.89 6.38 16.18
N PHE A 4 -16.79 6.77 14.91
CA PHE A 4 -15.79 7.70 14.40
C PHE A 4 -16.49 8.72 13.49
N TYR A 5 -16.04 9.98 13.53
CA TYR A 5 -16.53 11.06 12.69
C TYR A 5 -15.44 12.13 12.55
N CYS A 6 -15.60 13.04 11.59
CA CYS A 6 -14.72 14.19 11.39
C CYS A 6 -15.55 15.48 11.35
N ASN A 7 -15.22 16.46 12.20
CA ASN A 7 -15.67 17.83 11.94
C ASN A 7 -14.68 18.44 10.94
N SER A 8 -15.14 19.16 9.92
CA SER A 8 -14.27 19.63 8.82
C SER A 8 -13.23 20.69 9.23
N ASP A 9 -12.95 20.85 10.52
CA ASP A 9 -11.98 21.79 11.11
C ASP A 9 -10.55 21.54 10.61
N TYR A 10 -10.25 20.32 10.15
CA TYR A 10 -8.96 20.00 9.53
C TYR A 10 -8.63 20.86 8.30
N GLU A 11 -9.63 21.45 7.63
CA GLU A 11 -9.43 22.35 6.51
C GLU A 11 -8.70 23.63 6.93
N GLU A 12 -8.95 24.14 8.14
CA GLU A 12 -8.23 25.30 8.68
C GLU A 12 -6.78 24.94 9.01
N TYR A 13 -6.56 23.77 9.63
CA TYR A 13 -5.21 23.26 9.89
C TYR A 13 -4.43 22.99 8.61
N LEU A 14 -5.09 22.53 7.55
CA LEU A 14 -4.48 22.34 6.24
C LEU A 14 -4.05 23.69 5.63
N LYS A 15 -4.90 24.72 5.68
CA LYS A 15 -4.54 26.07 5.21
C LYS A 15 -3.37 26.66 6.01
N GLU A 16 -3.37 26.49 7.33
CA GLU A 16 -2.26 26.93 8.17
C GLU A 16 -0.95 26.21 7.79
N TYR A 17 -1.03 24.88 7.63
CA TYR A 17 0.09 24.04 7.21
C TYR A 17 0.65 24.49 5.85
N GLU A 18 -0.22 24.69 4.86
CA GLU A 18 0.15 25.15 3.52
C GLU A 18 0.87 26.50 3.55
N SER A 19 0.34 27.46 4.31
CA SER A 19 0.92 28.80 4.44
C SER A 19 2.32 28.77 5.09
N ARG A 20 2.47 28.02 6.19
CA ARG A 20 3.70 28.03 7.00
C ARG A 20 4.82 27.18 6.42
N ILE A 21 4.48 26.05 5.79
CA ILE A 21 5.46 25.07 5.32
C ILE A 21 5.57 25.10 3.80
N PHE A 22 4.51 24.75 3.07
CA PHE A 22 4.57 24.66 1.61
C PHE A 22 4.92 26.00 0.96
N GLY A 23 4.22 27.08 1.33
CA GLY A 23 4.40 28.40 0.74
C GLY A 23 5.72 29.10 1.11
N ARG A 24 6.38 28.68 2.19
CA ARG A 24 7.55 29.39 2.73
C ARG A 24 8.85 28.59 2.70
N LEU A 25 8.81 27.29 3.02
CA LEU A 25 10.00 26.46 3.27
C LEU A 25 10.15 25.33 2.24
N GLY A 26 9.09 25.01 1.49
CA GLY A 26 9.04 23.85 0.60
C GLY A 26 8.80 22.53 1.35
N VAL A 27 8.70 21.43 0.59
CA VAL A 27 8.15 20.15 1.09
C VAL A 27 9.14 19.28 1.86
N SER A 28 10.45 19.42 1.58
CA SER A 28 11.47 18.51 2.11
C SER A 28 12.76 19.25 2.44
N SER A 29 12.71 20.11 3.46
CA SER A 29 13.90 20.74 4.03
C SER A 29 13.98 20.48 5.54
N PRO A 30 15.18 20.50 6.15
CA PRO A 30 15.31 20.41 7.62
C PRO A 30 14.56 21.52 8.36
N SER A 31 14.34 22.67 7.73
CA SER A 31 13.52 23.75 8.31
C SER A 31 12.03 23.39 8.28
N SER A 32 11.55 22.80 7.18
CA SER A 32 10.18 22.30 7.06
C SER A 32 9.91 21.22 8.11
N GLU A 33 10.84 20.29 8.31
CA GLU A 33 10.71 19.22 9.32
C GLU A 33 10.56 19.77 10.74
N ARG A 34 11.37 20.77 11.13
CA ARG A 34 11.24 21.41 12.44
C ARG A 34 9.91 22.14 12.59
N GLU A 35 9.46 22.82 11.55
CA GLU A 35 8.18 23.52 11.57
C GLU A 35 7.00 22.55 11.71
N ILE A 36 7.04 21.39 11.03
CA ILE A 36 6.05 20.31 11.19
C ILE A 36 6.00 19.86 12.64
N ILE A 37 7.15 19.63 13.29
CA ILE A 37 7.22 19.21 14.70
C ILE A 37 6.60 20.28 15.61
N CYS A 38 6.99 21.55 15.45
CA CYS A 38 6.43 22.66 16.23
C CYS A 38 4.90 22.76 16.08
N MET A 39 4.38 22.62 14.85
CA MET A 39 2.94 22.67 14.59
C MET A 39 2.20 21.48 15.22
N ALA A 40 2.78 20.27 15.15
CA ALA A 40 2.23 19.08 15.79
C ALA A 40 2.17 19.21 17.32
N GLU A 41 3.18 19.83 17.94
CA GLU A 41 3.19 20.15 19.37
C GLU A 41 2.08 21.12 19.76
N THR A 42 1.75 22.09 18.89
CA THR A 42 0.62 23.03 19.09
C THR A 42 -0.76 22.45 18.78
N GLY A 43 -0.84 21.19 18.33
CA GLY A 43 -2.11 20.49 18.12
C GLY A 43 -2.68 20.55 16.70
N ASN A 44 -1.92 21.02 15.71
CA ASN A 44 -2.33 20.95 14.31
C ASN A 44 -2.35 19.48 13.85
N THR A 45 -3.52 18.96 13.48
CA THR A 45 -3.71 17.52 13.19
C THR A 45 -2.98 17.10 11.91
N VAL A 46 -2.99 17.93 10.86
CA VAL A 46 -2.24 17.68 9.62
C VAL A 46 -0.74 17.53 9.91
N ALA A 47 -0.18 18.42 10.73
CA ALA A 47 1.21 18.36 11.15
C ALA A 47 1.50 17.12 12.02
N CYS A 48 0.57 16.70 12.89
CA CYS A 48 0.70 15.47 13.68
C CYS A 48 0.84 14.23 12.78
N LYS A 49 -0.01 14.08 11.75
CA LYS A 49 0.09 12.97 10.78
C LYS A 49 1.43 12.97 10.06
N LEU A 50 1.88 14.13 9.58
CA LEU A 50 3.13 14.20 8.83
C LEU A 50 4.36 13.99 9.71
N TYR A 51 4.28 14.41 10.98
CA TYR A 51 5.31 14.04 11.96
C TYR A 51 5.35 12.54 12.21
N ALA A 52 4.18 11.90 12.36
CA ALA A 52 4.06 10.46 12.48
C ALA A 52 4.67 9.73 11.27
N ASP A 53 4.41 10.19 10.04
CA ASP A 53 5.01 9.62 8.83
C ASP A 53 6.55 9.69 8.85
N MET A 54 7.12 10.83 9.29
CA MET A 54 8.57 10.98 9.38
C MET A 54 9.19 9.99 10.37
N ILE A 55 8.49 9.64 11.45
CA ILE A 55 8.94 8.63 12.40
C ILE A 55 8.72 7.22 11.81
N PHE A 56 7.54 6.95 11.25
CA PHE A 56 7.17 5.65 10.67
C PHE A 56 8.15 5.21 9.58
N TYR A 57 8.47 6.10 8.65
CA TYR A 57 9.44 5.88 7.58
C TYR A 57 10.89 6.11 8.00
N LYS A 58 11.15 6.28 9.32
CA LYS A 58 12.49 6.41 9.91
C LYS A 58 13.32 7.56 9.36
N LYS A 59 12.67 8.61 8.84
CA LYS A 59 13.31 9.90 8.55
C LYS A 59 13.80 10.56 9.83
N ILE A 60 13.03 10.39 10.91
CA ILE A 60 13.42 10.73 12.28
C ILE A 60 13.58 9.44 13.06
N LEU A 61 14.79 9.19 13.55
CA LEU A 61 15.10 7.99 14.31
C LEU A 61 14.52 8.07 15.72
N ARG A 62 13.68 7.09 16.05
CA ARG A 62 13.13 6.86 17.40
C ARG A 62 13.42 5.42 17.80
N LYS A 63 13.50 5.17 19.11
CA LYS A 63 13.70 3.83 19.63
C LYS A 63 12.49 2.93 19.33
N ASN A 64 11.28 3.47 19.49
CA ASN A 64 10.00 2.80 19.28
C ASN A 64 9.25 3.51 18.14
N CYS A 65 9.79 3.46 16.92
CA CYS A 65 9.30 4.28 15.81
C CYS A 65 7.83 4.02 15.43
N TYR A 66 7.36 2.77 15.50
CA TYR A 66 6.00 2.42 15.13
C TYR A 66 5.01 2.78 16.24
N SER A 67 5.35 2.53 17.52
CA SER A 67 4.51 2.94 18.64
C SER A 67 4.40 4.47 18.74
N ASP A 68 5.53 5.18 18.65
CA ASP A 68 5.55 6.66 18.70
C ASP A 68 4.76 7.26 17.54
N ALA A 69 4.87 6.69 16.33
CA ALA A 69 4.08 7.13 15.18
C ALA A 69 2.59 6.82 15.36
N PHE A 70 2.23 5.65 15.89
CA PHE A 70 0.84 5.27 16.15
C PHE A 70 0.15 6.22 17.12
N GLU A 71 0.81 6.62 18.21
CA GLU A 71 0.29 7.62 19.14
C GLU A 71 0.03 8.98 18.47
N LEU A 72 0.94 9.43 17.59
CA LEU A 72 0.74 10.66 16.82
C LEU A 72 -0.38 10.53 15.79
N TYR A 73 -0.57 9.36 15.18
CA TYR A 73 -1.71 9.11 14.29
C TYR A 73 -3.03 9.15 15.06
N LEU A 74 -3.11 8.56 16.27
CA LEU A 74 -4.29 8.68 17.14
C LEU A 74 -4.59 10.14 17.48
N LYS A 75 -3.57 10.90 17.91
CA LYS A 75 -3.69 12.33 18.17
C LYS A 75 -4.20 13.09 16.94
N SER A 76 -3.63 12.79 15.77
CA SER A 76 -4.02 13.40 14.50
C SER A 76 -5.46 13.04 14.09
N ALA A 77 -5.90 11.83 14.40
CA ALA A 77 -7.25 11.36 14.17
C ALA A 77 -8.24 11.87 15.23
N GLY A 78 -7.81 12.66 16.21
CA GLY A 78 -8.66 13.09 17.31
C GLY A 78 -9.16 11.92 18.17
N ILE A 79 -8.46 10.79 18.15
CA ILE A 79 -8.82 9.55 18.84
C ILE A 79 -8.05 9.44 20.16
N SER A 80 -8.76 9.01 21.19
CA SER A 80 -8.19 8.53 22.45
C SER A 80 -8.77 7.14 22.77
N VAL A 81 -7.98 6.31 23.45
CA VAL A 81 -8.42 5.01 23.95
C VAL A 81 -8.26 5.02 25.45
N ASP A 82 -9.34 4.75 26.19
CA ASP A 82 -9.31 4.79 27.64
C ASP A 82 -8.73 3.49 28.26
N GLU A 83 -8.75 3.40 29.59
CA GLU A 83 -8.22 2.26 30.32
C GLU A 83 -9.00 0.96 30.09
N GLU A 84 -10.28 1.07 29.69
CA GLU A 84 -11.18 -0.04 29.38
C GLU A 84 -11.03 -0.50 27.91
N GLY A 85 -10.31 0.28 27.09
CA GLY A 85 -10.09 -0.01 25.68
C GLY A 85 -11.15 0.63 24.78
N GLU A 86 -12.00 1.52 25.30
CA GLU A 86 -13.01 2.19 24.49
C GLU A 86 -12.39 3.31 23.64
N TRP A 87 -12.74 3.32 22.36
CA TRP A 87 -12.26 4.29 21.39
C TRP A 87 -13.17 5.50 21.37
N ASN A 88 -12.63 6.66 21.74
CA ASN A 88 -13.33 7.93 21.79
C ASN A 88 -12.80 8.86 20.71
N CYS A 89 -13.69 9.38 19.84
CA CYS A 89 -13.34 10.36 18.81
C CYS A 89 -13.87 11.74 19.18
N SER A 90 -13.00 12.74 19.17
CA SER A 90 -13.36 14.15 19.41
C SER A 90 -13.95 14.85 18.18
N GLY A 91 -13.78 14.28 16.99
CA GLY A 91 -14.13 14.89 15.71
C GLY A 91 -13.07 15.80 15.12
N ASN A 92 -12.20 16.40 15.95
CA ASN A 92 -11.08 17.22 15.48
C ASN A 92 -9.98 16.33 14.94
N SER A 93 -10.16 15.92 13.68
CA SER A 93 -9.45 14.79 13.09
C SER A 93 -8.94 15.17 11.71
N TYR A 94 -7.72 14.77 11.35
CA TYR A 94 -7.30 14.76 9.96
C TYR A 94 -7.68 13.42 9.31
N PRO A 95 -8.62 13.36 8.35
CA PRO A 95 -9.21 12.10 7.88
C PRO A 95 -8.22 11.04 7.38
N LEU A 96 -7.11 11.44 6.75
CA LEU A 96 -6.08 10.48 6.30
C LEU A 96 -5.43 9.70 7.45
N SER A 97 -5.57 10.17 8.69
CA SER A 97 -5.08 9.48 9.89
C SER A 97 -5.93 8.24 10.22
N PHE A 98 -7.21 8.23 9.86
CA PHE A 98 -8.05 7.04 10.07
C PHE A 98 -7.56 5.87 9.21
N TRP A 99 -7.24 6.13 7.93
CA TRP A 99 -6.66 5.13 7.04
C TRP A 99 -5.37 4.50 7.59
N ILE A 100 -4.42 5.33 8.03
CA ILE A 100 -3.13 4.79 8.48
C ILE A 100 -3.25 4.04 9.82
N ILE A 101 -4.17 4.44 10.70
CA ILE A 101 -4.53 3.64 11.89
C ILE A 101 -5.12 2.29 11.46
N GLY A 102 -6.05 2.28 10.50
CA GLY A 102 -6.58 1.04 9.94
C GLY A 102 -5.48 0.14 9.35
N TYR A 103 -4.51 0.73 8.66
CA TYR A 103 -3.34 0.00 8.16
C TYR A 103 -2.54 -0.65 9.29
N TYR A 104 -2.30 0.05 10.40
CA TYR A 104 -1.67 -0.53 11.59
C TYR A 104 -2.46 -1.72 12.13
N LEU A 105 -3.77 -1.54 12.36
CA LEU A 105 -4.63 -2.58 12.93
C LEU A 105 -4.60 -3.88 12.11
N VAL A 106 -4.60 -3.78 10.78
CA VAL A 106 -4.60 -4.95 9.89
C VAL A 106 -3.22 -5.61 9.76
N ASN A 107 -2.14 -4.82 9.72
CA ASN A 107 -0.80 -5.33 9.37
C ASN A 107 0.12 -5.57 10.58
N TYR A 108 -0.27 -5.15 11.78
CA TYR A 108 0.51 -5.30 13.01
C TYR A 108 0.98 -6.73 13.26
N LYS A 109 2.31 -6.94 13.28
CA LYS A 109 3.00 -8.24 13.47
C LYS A 109 2.67 -9.34 12.45
N ARG A 110 2.07 -8.99 11.30
CA ARG A 110 1.69 -9.97 10.26
C ARG A 110 2.56 -9.86 9.01
N GLU A 111 2.58 -8.68 8.40
CA GLU A 111 3.19 -8.47 7.08
C GLU A 111 3.87 -7.11 6.98
N THR A 112 4.58 -6.87 5.86
CA THR A 112 5.09 -5.55 5.45
C THR A 112 6.11 -4.94 6.43
N LEU A 113 6.07 -3.61 6.60
CA LEU A 113 6.95 -2.85 7.50
C LEU A 113 6.66 -3.17 8.98
N LEU A 114 5.46 -3.64 9.31
CA LEU A 114 5.00 -3.89 10.68
C LEU A 114 5.21 -5.33 11.17
N LYS A 115 5.81 -6.21 10.35
CA LYS A 115 6.06 -7.61 10.71
C LYS A 115 6.88 -7.77 12.01
N ASN A 116 7.86 -6.89 12.21
CA ASN A 116 8.73 -6.87 13.39
C ASN A 116 8.50 -5.60 14.24
N CYS A 117 7.27 -5.08 14.22
CA CYS A 117 6.88 -3.92 15.03
C CYS A 117 7.06 -4.21 16.52
N GLU A 118 7.52 -3.23 17.29
CA GLU A 118 7.45 -3.27 18.76
C GLU A 118 6.00 -3.34 19.26
N ASP A 119 5.85 -3.68 20.55
CA ASP A 119 4.54 -3.80 21.19
C ASP A 119 3.77 -2.47 21.19
N ILE A 120 2.55 -2.49 20.70
CA ILE A 120 1.60 -1.37 20.73
C ILE A 120 0.42 -1.83 21.59
N ARG A 121 0.42 -1.41 22.86
CA ARG A 121 -0.50 -1.89 23.91
C ARG A 121 -1.97 -1.87 23.48
N ILE A 122 -2.40 -0.80 22.79
CA ILE A 122 -3.78 -0.66 22.30
C ILE A 122 -4.12 -1.82 21.35
N ILE A 123 -3.23 -2.14 20.40
CA ILE A 123 -3.45 -3.18 19.41
C ILE A 123 -3.28 -4.57 20.04
N ASP A 124 -2.30 -4.76 20.92
CA ASP A 124 -2.06 -6.04 21.62
C ASP A 124 -3.27 -6.50 22.45
N ASN A 125 -4.09 -5.57 22.93
CA ASN A 125 -5.31 -5.86 23.68
C ASN A 125 -6.54 -6.18 22.79
N MET A 126 -6.43 -6.01 21.47
CA MET A 126 -7.51 -6.31 20.53
C MET A 126 -7.34 -7.68 19.89
N THR A 127 -8.45 -8.40 19.74
CA THR A 127 -8.59 -9.57 18.88
C THR A 127 -8.44 -9.20 17.40
N LEU A 128 -8.25 -10.19 16.52
CA LEU A 128 -8.16 -9.94 15.07
C LEU A 128 -9.46 -9.32 14.53
N SER A 129 -10.60 -9.86 14.95
CA SER A 129 -11.94 -9.42 14.55
C SER A 129 -12.20 -7.96 14.93
N GLU A 130 -11.87 -7.57 16.17
CA GLU A 130 -11.97 -6.17 16.62
C GLU A 130 -11.08 -5.23 15.81
N ARG A 131 -9.85 -5.66 15.47
CA ARG A 131 -8.93 -4.87 14.63
C ARG A 131 -9.49 -4.67 13.24
N ILE A 132 -10.05 -5.73 12.64
CA ILE A 132 -10.61 -5.70 11.28
C ILE A 132 -11.82 -4.78 11.21
N ILE A 133 -12.80 -4.94 12.12
CA ILE A 133 -14.00 -4.08 12.13
C ILE A 133 -13.63 -2.63 12.41
N THR A 134 -12.73 -2.38 13.37
CA THR A 134 -12.27 -1.02 13.66
C THR A 134 -11.55 -0.41 12.45
N ALA A 135 -10.68 -1.16 11.78
CA ALA A 135 -10.01 -0.70 10.56
C ALA A 135 -10.98 -0.43 9.41
N LEU A 136 -12.04 -1.23 9.29
CA LEU A 136 -13.07 -1.06 8.28
C LEU A 136 -13.86 0.23 8.51
N SER A 137 -14.35 0.46 9.74
CA SER A 137 -15.05 1.71 10.10
C SER A 137 -14.16 2.94 9.92
N LEU A 138 -12.89 2.87 10.29
CA LEU A 138 -11.95 3.98 10.10
C LEU A 138 -11.72 4.29 8.60
N SER A 139 -11.63 3.25 7.77
CA SER A 139 -11.42 3.41 6.33
C SER A 139 -12.67 3.98 5.64
N GLU A 140 -13.84 3.52 6.05
CA GLU A 140 -15.14 4.02 5.59
C GLU A 140 -15.29 5.52 5.87
N VAL A 141 -15.10 5.92 7.13
CA VAL A 141 -15.10 7.35 7.53
C VAL A 141 -14.02 8.13 6.78
N CYS A 142 -12.82 7.58 6.57
CA CYS A 142 -11.79 8.25 5.78
C CYS A 142 -12.31 8.62 4.37
N ILE A 143 -12.95 7.69 3.68
CA ILE A 143 -13.46 7.85 2.32
C ILE A 143 -14.63 8.84 2.27
N GLU A 144 -15.46 8.91 3.30
CA GLU A 144 -16.57 9.88 3.36
C GLU A 144 -16.07 11.33 3.27
N TYR A 145 -14.97 11.64 3.97
CA TYR A 145 -14.45 13.01 4.05
C TYR A 145 -13.40 13.32 2.98
N VAL A 146 -12.56 12.35 2.58
CA VAL A 146 -11.48 12.57 1.61
C VAL A 146 -11.35 11.40 0.65
N ASP A 147 -11.08 11.70 -0.62
CA ASP A 147 -10.67 10.69 -1.58
C ASP A 147 -9.26 10.18 -1.23
N ALA A 148 -9.23 9.02 -0.57
CA ALA A 148 -8.01 8.37 -0.10
C ALA A 148 -7.91 6.96 -0.70
N PRO A 149 -7.27 6.80 -1.88
CA PRO A 149 -7.14 5.49 -2.54
C PRO A 149 -6.49 4.41 -1.65
N GLY A 150 -5.67 4.81 -0.67
CA GLY A 150 -5.13 3.92 0.34
C GLY A 150 -6.20 3.30 1.26
N ALA A 151 -7.22 4.07 1.65
CA ALA A 151 -8.35 3.62 2.45
C ALA A 151 -9.25 2.67 1.63
N VAL A 152 -9.55 3.06 0.39
CA VAL A 152 -10.29 2.25 -0.59
C VAL A 152 -9.62 0.88 -0.77
N ASN A 153 -8.30 0.87 -0.99
CA ASN A 153 -7.52 -0.36 -1.07
C ASN A 153 -7.56 -1.18 0.22
N LEU A 154 -7.53 -0.53 1.39
CA LEU A 154 -7.56 -1.23 2.68
C LEU A 154 -8.90 -1.95 2.88
N ILE A 155 -10.03 -1.33 2.53
CA ILE A 155 -11.35 -1.99 2.53
C ILE A 155 -11.32 -3.22 1.62
N GLY A 156 -10.84 -3.08 0.37
CA GLY A 156 -10.72 -4.21 -0.54
C GLY A 156 -9.86 -5.35 0.01
N ARG A 157 -8.73 -5.04 0.67
CA ARG A 157 -7.89 -6.06 1.33
C ARG A 157 -8.61 -6.76 2.48
N ILE A 158 -9.29 -6.00 3.34
CA ILE A 158 -10.06 -6.52 4.47
C ILE A 158 -11.15 -7.48 3.99
N LEU A 159 -11.97 -7.06 3.03
CA LEU A 159 -13.07 -7.87 2.51
C LEU A 159 -12.58 -9.18 1.91
N TYR A 160 -11.44 -9.16 1.22
CA TYR A 160 -10.83 -10.39 0.73
C TYR A 160 -10.32 -11.30 1.85
N GLU A 161 -9.69 -10.75 2.89
CA GLU A 161 -9.22 -11.54 4.03
C GLU A 161 -10.40 -12.22 4.74
N ILE A 162 -11.50 -11.50 4.93
CA ILE A 162 -12.74 -12.04 5.49
C ILE A 162 -13.28 -13.16 4.59
N ALA A 163 -13.38 -12.92 3.28
CA ALA A 163 -13.97 -13.89 2.36
C ALA A 163 -13.12 -15.13 2.08
N ASP A 164 -11.80 -15.09 2.33
CA ASP A 164 -10.91 -16.23 2.19
C ASP A 164 -10.77 -17.06 3.49
N ASN A 165 -11.45 -16.64 4.57
CA ASN A 165 -11.45 -17.33 5.86
C ASN A 165 -12.89 -17.54 6.36
N ASP A 166 -13.40 -18.77 6.22
CA ASP A 166 -14.77 -19.14 6.59
C ASP A 166 -15.14 -18.80 8.04
N GLU A 167 -14.21 -19.00 8.99
CA GLU A 167 -14.45 -18.68 10.42
C GLU A 167 -14.62 -17.18 10.62
N LEU A 168 -13.73 -16.39 9.99
CA LEU A 168 -13.76 -14.93 10.07
C LEU A 168 -14.97 -14.34 9.35
N TYR A 169 -15.38 -14.92 8.21
CA TYR A 169 -16.59 -14.54 7.50
C TYR A 169 -17.83 -14.77 8.36
N GLU A 170 -17.98 -15.96 8.95
CA GLU A 170 -19.13 -16.26 9.79
C GLU A 170 -19.21 -15.36 11.03
N GLU A 171 -18.06 -14.97 11.60
CA GLU A 171 -17.97 -14.04 12.73
C GLU A 171 -18.34 -12.61 12.35
N LEU A 172 -17.86 -12.10 11.19
CA LEU A 172 -17.89 -10.67 10.88
C LEU A 172 -18.95 -10.26 9.85
N LYS A 173 -19.65 -11.19 9.19
CA LYS A 173 -20.55 -10.86 8.07
C LYS A 173 -21.61 -9.82 8.42
N GLU A 174 -22.22 -9.88 9.61
CA GLU A 174 -23.26 -8.93 10.02
C GLU A 174 -22.68 -7.52 10.22
N ASP A 175 -21.54 -7.39 10.92
CA ASP A 175 -20.87 -6.10 11.13
C ASP A 175 -20.37 -5.49 9.81
N VAL A 176 -19.82 -6.31 8.91
CA VAL A 176 -19.38 -5.86 7.58
C VAL A 176 -20.54 -5.35 6.76
N SER A 177 -21.65 -6.09 6.76
CA SER A 177 -22.89 -5.70 6.08
C SER A 177 -23.41 -4.37 6.63
N ASP A 178 -23.49 -4.21 7.95
CA ASP A 178 -23.95 -2.98 8.60
C ASP A 178 -23.09 -1.75 8.27
N ILE A 179 -21.78 -1.94 8.06
CA ILE A 179 -20.85 -0.84 7.74
C ILE A 179 -20.96 -0.42 6.27
N LEU A 180 -21.10 -1.38 5.34
CA LEU A 180 -20.90 -1.12 3.91
C LEU A 180 -22.14 -1.28 3.03
N GLU A 181 -23.10 -2.14 3.35
CA GLU A 181 -24.19 -2.48 2.43
C GLU A 181 -25.10 -1.29 2.11
N GLY A 182 -25.43 -1.13 0.82
CA GLY A 182 -26.29 -0.04 0.35
C GLY A 182 -25.68 1.35 0.51
N ARG A 183 -24.40 1.43 0.92
CA ARG A 183 -23.67 2.69 1.05
C ARG A 183 -23.12 3.11 -0.31
N PHE A 184 -23.36 4.37 -0.64
CA PHE A 184 -22.73 5.04 -1.77
C PHE A 184 -21.63 5.97 -1.27
N PHE A 185 -20.42 5.77 -1.76
CA PHE A 185 -19.25 6.56 -1.40
C PHE A 185 -19.08 7.71 -2.39
N ASP A 186 -19.72 8.86 -2.09
CA ASP A 186 -19.76 10.04 -2.97
C ASP A 186 -18.37 10.48 -3.47
N LYS A 187 -17.34 10.46 -2.60
CA LYS A 187 -15.99 10.92 -2.94
C LYS A 187 -15.30 10.09 -4.02
N ILE A 188 -15.66 8.82 -4.13
CA ILE A 188 -15.05 7.86 -5.07
C ILE A 188 -16.05 7.33 -6.11
N ALA A 189 -17.30 7.79 -6.07
CA ALA A 189 -18.40 7.38 -6.95
C ALA A 189 -18.55 5.85 -7.06
N PHE A 190 -18.59 5.18 -5.91
CA PHE A 190 -18.66 3.72 -5.81
C PHE A 190 -19.82 3.29 -4.90
N GLU A 191 -20.56 2.26 -5.32
CA GLU A 191 -21.68 1.69 -4.56
C GLU A 191 -21.36 0.25 -4.16
N VAL A 192 -21.68 -0.10 -2.91
CA VAL A 192 -21.57 -1.47 -2.42
C VAL A 192 -22.96 -2.12 -2.45
N GLY A 193 -23.07 -3.20 -3.24
CA GLY A 193 -24.25 -4.05 -3.26
C GLY A 193 -24.41 -4.85 -1.96
N GLU A 194 -25.46 -5.68 -1.89
CA GLU A 194 -25.71 -6.55 -0.75
C GLU A 194 -24.60 -7.62 -0.61
N LEU A 195 -24.13 -7.87 0.62
CA LEU A 195 -23.02 -8.77 0.94
C LEU A 195 -23.54 -10.04 1.65
N ARG A 196 -24.29 -10.86 0.90
CA ARG A 196 -24.99 -12.03 1.47
C ARG A 196 -24.15 -13.31 1.54
N SER A 197 -22.96 -13.29 0.95
CA SER A 197 -22.06 -14.44 0.85
C SER A 197 -20.60 -14.01 0.82
N ALA A 198 -19.68 -14.94 1.08
CA ALA A 198 -18.25 -14.71 0.91
C ALA A 198 -17.90 -14.31 -0.54
N GLU A 199 -18.65 -14.80 -1.54
CA GLU A 199 -18.44 -14.42 -2.94
C GLU A 199 -18.86 -12.96 -3.22
N ASP A 200 -19.92 -12.49 -2.57
CA ASP A 200 -20.32 -11.08 -2.63
C ASP A 200 -19.23 -10.19 -2.02
N CYS A 201 -18.64 -10.61 -0.89
CA CYS A 201 -17.49 -9.93 -0.29
C CYS A 201 -16.29 -9.89 -1.26
N LYS A 202 -15.97 -10.98 -1.96
CA LYS A 202 -14.90 -11.01 -2.98
C LYS A 202 -15.17 -10.07 -4.14
N SER A 203 -16.41 -10.03 -4.62
CA SER A 203 -16.83 -9.16 -5.71
C SER A 203 -16.72 -7.68 -5.30
N ALA A 204 -17.22 -7.33 -4.11
CA ALA A 204 -17.07 -5.98 -3.56
C ALA A 204 -15.60 -5.60 -3.33
N ALA A 205 -14.81 -6.54 -2.81
CA ALA A 205 -13.38 -6.36 -2.60
C ALA A 205 -12.63 -6.05 -3.90
N GLU A 206 -12.95 -6.76 -4.98
CA GLU A 206 -12.41 -6.50 -6.32
C GLU A 206 -12.78 -5.09 -6.80
N GLY A 207 -14.04 -4.68 -6.63
CA GLY A 207 -14.50 -3.33 -6.94
C GLY A 207 -13.70 -2.24 -6.21
N PHE A 208 -13.48 -2.38 -4.90
CA PHE A 208 -12.65 -1.46 -4.13
C PHE A 208 -11.19 -1.43 -4.61
N LEU A 209 -10.59 -2.59 -4.89
CA LEU A 209 -9.22 -2.63 -5.40
C LEU A 209 -9.09 -1.99 -6.78
N VAL A 210 -10.02 -2.26 -7.70
CA VAL A 210 -10.05 -1.65 -9.04
C VAL A 210 -10.19 -0.14 -8.92
N LYS A 211 -11.11 0.34 -8.10
CA LYS A 211 -11.29 1.78 -7.85
C LYS A 211 -10.02 2.43 -7.32
N ALA A 212 -9.36 1.82 -6.33
CA ALA A 212 -8.09 2.33 -5.81
C ALA A 212 -6.97 2.35 -6.86
N ALA A 213 -6.91 1.34 -7.74
CA ALA A 213 -5.93 1.26 -8.82
C ALA A 213 -6.14 2.36 -9.88
N GLU A 214 -7.38 2.59 -10.29
CA GLU A 214 -7.77 3.66 -11.21
C GLU A 214 -7.29 5.03 -10.69
N GLU A 215 -7.51 5.31 -9.41
CA GLU A 215 -7.16 6.61 -8.81
C GLU A 215 -5.66 6.86 -8.65
N GLY A 216 -4.82 5.83 -8.61
CA GLY A 216 -3.43 6.10 -8.22
C GLY A 216 -2.66 4.95 -7.63
N TYR A 217 -3.36 4.08 -6.92
CA TYR A 217 -2.74 3.41 -5.80
C TYR A 217 -1.95 2.19 -6.25
N VAL A 218 -0.63 2.34 -6.31
CA VAL A 218 0.30 1.34 -6.84
C VAL A 218 0.19 -0.01 -6.11
N TYR A 219 -0.13 -0.02 -4.82
CA TYR A 219 -0.32 -1.26 -4.06
C TYR A 219 -1.62 -1.98 -4.41
N ALA A 220 -2.68 -1.27 -4.83
CA ALA A 220 -3.89 -1.89 -5.34
C ALA A 220 -3.62 -2.55 -6.70
N CYS A 221 -2.92 -1.85 -7.59
CA CYS A 221 -2.45 -2.41 -8.86
C CYS A 221 -1.63 -3.70 -8.64
N ASN A 222 -0.66 -3.68 -7.71
CA ASN A 222 0.14 -4.86 -7.39
C ASN A 222 -0.70 -6.02 -6.82
N SER A 223 -1.70 -5.71 -5.99
CA SER A 223 -2.62 -6.70 -5.42
C SER A 223 -3.49 -7.34 -6.51
N LEU A 224 -4.04 -6.55 -7.43
CA LEU A 224 -4.80 -7.05 -8.58
C LEU A 224 -3.92 -7.88 -9.51
N ALA A 225 -2.72 -7.41 -9.84
CA ALA A 225 -1.77 -8.20 -10.63
C ALA A 225 -1.43 -9.55 -9.98
N ALA A 226 -1.21 -9.59 -8.66
CA ALA A 226 -0.98 -10.85 -7.96
C ALA A 226 -2.19 -11.81 -8.07
N ARG A 227 -3.42 -11.28 -8.01
CA ARG A 227 -4.66 -12.06 -8.20
C ARG A 227 -4.79 -12.61 -9.62
N GLU A 228 -4.46 -11.80 -10.62
CA GLU A 228 -4.42 -12.27 -12.01
C GLU A 228 -3.37 -13.37 -12.18
N ALA A 229 -2.18 -13.22 -11.59
CA ALA A 229 -1.16 -14.27 -11.60
C ALA A 229 -1.69 -15.57 -10.96
N ASP A 230 -2.39 -15.48 -9.83
CA ASP A 230 -3.07 -16.60 -9.17
C ASP A 230 -4.11 -17.29 -10.07
N ARG A 231 -4.99 -16.51 -10.73
CA ARG A 231 -6.00 -17.01 -11.68
C ARG A 231 -5.31 -17.74 -12.83
N ILE A 232 -4.30 -17.12 -13.43
CA ILE A 232 -3.51 -17.66 -14.55
C ILE A 232 -2.89 -19.01 -14.19
N VAL A 233 -2.21 -19.13 -13.04
CA VAL A 233 -1.52 -20.39 -12.68
C VAL A 233 -2.50 -21.49 -12.26
N LYS A 234 -3.72 -21.16 -11.82
CA LYS A 234 -4.77 -22.11 -11.42
C LYS A 234 -5.65 -22.59 -12.59
N LEU A 235 -5.76 -21.81 -13.67
CA LEU A 235 -6.56 -22.15 -14.85
C LEU A 235 -6.15 -23.47 -15.50
N SER A 236 -7.14 -24.21 -16.01
CA SER A 236 -6.93 -25.36 -16.89
C SER A 236 -6.45 -24.90 -18.28
N GLU A 237 -5.85 -25.80 -19.07
CA GLU A 237 -5.40 -25.46 -20.45
C GLU A 237 -6.56 -25.27 -21.45
N ASP A 238 -7.78 -25.66 -21.06
CA ASP A 238 -8.95 -25.67 -21.95
C ASP A 238 -9.68 -24.30 -22.00
N ASP A 239 -9.39 -23.38 -21.09
CA ASP A 239 -10.06 -22.08 -20.93
C ASP A 239 -9.30 -20.91 -21.59
N LYS A 240 -8.96 -21.06 -22.88
CA LYS A 240 -8.06 -20.13 -23.59
C LYS A 240 -8.50 -18.66 -23.60
N THR A 241 -9.80 -18.38 -23.78
CA THR A 241 -10.28 -16.99 -23.86
C THR A 241 -10.13 -16.24 -22.52
N MET A 242 -10.41 -16.91 -21.40
CA MET A 242 -10.24 -16.31 -20.07
C MET A 242 -8.76 -16.13 -19.72
N LEU A 243 -7.90 -17.01 -20.21
CA LEU A 243 -6.45 -16.92 -20.01
C LEU A 243 -5.85 -15.64 -20.63
N ASP A 244 -6.22 -15.31 -21.88
CA ASP A 244 -5.73 -14.11 -22.55
C ASP A 244 -6.17 -12.83 -21.82
N GLU A 245 -7.43 -12.80 -21.35
CA GLU A 245 -7.96 -11.68 -20.57
C GLU A 245 -7.17 -11.47 -19.27
N TYR A 246 -6.92 -12.52 -18.49
CA TYR A 246 -6.17 -12.40 -17.25
C TYR A 246 -4.71 -11.98 -17.48
N ILE A 247 -4.07 -12.46 -18.56
CA ILE A 247 -2.71 -12.00 -18.91
C ILE A 247 -2.71 -10.52 -19.25
N LEU A 248 -3.69 -10.04 -20.01
CA LEU A 248 -3.80 -8.61 -20.34
C LEU A 248 -4.07 -7.77 -19.09
N ASN A 249 -4.92 -8.22 -18.18
CA ASN A 249 -5.18 -7.56 -16.90
C ASN A 249 -3.92 -7.53 -16.02
N TYR A 250 -3.20 -8.65 -15.90
CA TYR A 250 -1.92 -8.73 -15.21
C TYR A 250 -0.91 -7.68 -15.72
N ILE A 251 -0.74 -7.60 -17.04
CA ILE A 251 0.12 -6.60 -17.69
C ILE A 251 -0.39 -5.18 -17.40
N CYS A 252 -1.70 -4.95 -17.53
CA CYS A 252 -2.32 -3.64 -17.34
C CYS A 252 -2.06 -3.10 -15.93
N PHE A 253 -2.34 -3.89 -14.89
CA PHE A 253 -2.15 -3.47 -13.51
C PHE A 253 -0.67 -3.25 -13.16
N LEU A 254 0.23 -4.15 -13.58
CA LEU A 254 1.67 -3.91 -13.37
C LEU A 254 2.16 -2.66 -14.10
N LYS A 255 1.67 -2.41 -15.32
CA LYS A 255 2.00 -1.22 -16.08
C LYS A 255 1.52 0.05 -15.36
N LEU A 256 0.29 0.07 -14.85
CA LEU A 256 -0.24 1.22 -14.08
C LEU A 256 0.63 1.55 -12.87
N ALA A 257 1.09 0.55 -12.12
CA ALA A 257 2.00 0.76 -11.01
C ALA A 257 3.39 1.22 -11.48
N ALA A 258 3.96 0.55 -12.48
CA ALA A 258 5.29 0.87 -13.01
C ALA A 258 5.35 2.30 -13.57
N ASP A 259 4.33 2.75 -14.30
CA ASP A 259 4.22 4.11 -14.85
C ASP A 259 4.09 5.18 -13.75
N ARG A 260 3.78 4.78 -12.52
CA ARG A 260 3.79 5.63 -11.31
C ARG A 260 5.03 5.39 -10.44
N PHE A 261 6.13 4.97 -11.07
CA PHE A 261 7.45 4.81 -10.46
C PHE A 261 7.57 3.71 -9.40
N GLU A 262 6.69 2.70 -9.40
CA GLU A 262 6.79 1.54 -8.50
C GLU A 262 7.84 0.53 -9.00
N PRO A 263 9.02 0.40 -8.35
CA PRO A 263 10.10 -0.43 -8.86
C PRO A 263 9.77 -1.92 -8.85
N TYR A 264 8.98 -2.40 -7.88
CA TYR A 264 8.54 -3.79 -7.84
C TYR A 264 7.77 -4.16 -9.11
N ALA A 265 6.78 -3.33 -9.48
CA ALA A 265 5.92 -3.59 -10.62
C ALA A 265 6.71 -3.54 -11.95
N ALA A 266 7.58 -2.54 -12.08
CA ALA A 266 8.46 -2.39 -13.23
C ALA A 266 9.39 -3.61 -13.39
N ASN A 267 9.98 -4.11 -12.30
CA ASN A 267 10.78 -5.33 -12.32
C ASN A 267 9.99 -6.57 -12.73
N ARG A 268 8.80 -6.76 -12.16
CA ARG A 268 7.94 -7.91 -12.49
C ARG A 268 7.55 -7.90 -13.97
N LEU A 269 7.20 -6.73 -14.49
CA LEU A 269 6.83 -6.58 -15.89
C LEU A 269 8.03 -6.75 -16.83
N GLY A 270 9.20 -6.24 -16.44
CA GLY A 270 10.46 -6.47 -17.16
C GLY A 270 10.84 -7.96 -17.22
N LEU A 271 10.72 -8.68 -16.10
CA LEU A 271 10.96 -10.13 -16.04
C LEU A 271 9.96 -10.92 -16.89
N PHE A 272 8.69 -10.52 -16.86
CA PHE A 272 7.66 -11.12 -17.71
C PHE A 272 7.99 -10.94 -19.20
N TYR A 273 8.32 -9.73 -19.65
CA TYR A 273 8.74 -9.51 -21.04
C TYR A 273 10.06 -10.21 -21.38
N MET A 274 10.97 -10.40 -20.41
CA MET A 274 12.25 -11.07 -20.66
C MET A 274 12.11 -12.60 -20.76
N THR A 275 11.21 -13.19 -19.99
CA THR A 275 11.18 -14.66 -19.78
C THR A 275 9.87 -15.32 -20.19
N GLY A 276 8.80 -14.56 -20.34
CA GLY A 276 7.43 -15.01 -20.51
C GLY A 276 6.82 -15.61 -19.23
N GLU A 277 7.52 -15.59 -18.10
CA GLU A 277 7.09 -16.30 -16.88
C GLU A 277 6.17 -15.45 -15.99
N ILE A 278 5.03 -16.02 -15.60
CA ILE A 278 4.16 -15.53 -14.55
C ILE A 278 4.23 -16.51 -13.38
N THR A 279 4.44 -16.00 -12.17
CA THR A 279 4.66 -16.78 -10.94
C THR A 279 3.63 -16.41 -9.88
N SER A 280 3.08 -17.41 -9.21
CA SER A 280 2.25 -17.25 -8.01
C SER A 280 2.54 -18.41 -7.05
N GLY A 281 3.02 -18.09 -5.85
CA GLY A 281 3.59 -19.06 -4.91
C GLY A 281 4.67 -19.91 -5.57
N ASP A 282 4.55 -21.24 -5.44
CA ASP A 282 5.46 -22.21 -6.07
C ASP A 282 5.08 -22.57 -7.52
N LYS A 283 3.96 -22.03 -8.03
CA LYS A 283 3.46 -22.32 -9.36
C LYS A 283 3.93 -21.28 -10.36
N LYS A 284 4.14 -21.73 -11.59
CA LYS A 284 4.52 -20.86 -12.71
C LYS A 284 3.98 -21.34 -14.04
N LYS A 285 3.67 -20.38 -14.91
CA LYS A 285 3.32 -20.61 -16.32
C LYS A 285 4.14 -19.70 -17.21
N ARG A 286 4.38 -20.15 -18.45
CA ARG A 286 5.26 -19.46 -19.40
C ARG A 286 4.55 -19.20 -20.72
N PHE A 287 4.60 -17.93 -21.15
CA PHE A 287 3.93 -17.41 -22.34
C PHE A 287 4.99 -16.76 -23.25
N LYS A 288 5.50 -17.54 -24.20
CA LYS A 288 6.66 -17.14 -25.03
C LYS A 288 6.30 -16.03 -26.01
N GLU A 289 5.04 -15.98 -26.44
CA GLU A 289 4.47 -15.02 -27.36
C GLU A 289 4.45 -13.58 -26.80
N TYR A 290 4.53 -13.43 -25.47
CA TYR A 290 4.65 -12.13 -24.81
C TYR A 290 6.10 -11.70 -24.57
N MET A 291 7.10 -12.51 -24.94
CA MET A 291 8.50 -12.13 -24.75
C MET A 291 8.90 -10.98 -25.67
N ASP A 292 9.39 -9.89 -25.09
CA ASP A 292 9.84 -8.69 -25.79
C ASP A 292 11.07 -8.12 -25.07
N ARG A 293 12.26 -8.41 -25.62
CA ARG A 293 13.54 -8.02 -25.03
C ARG A 293 13.71 -6.49 -24.95
N SER A 294 13.11 -5.74 -25.87
CA SER A 294 13.19 -4.27 -25.86
C SER A 294 12.36 -3.70 -24.72
N LYS A 295 11.10 -4.16 -24.58
CA LYS A 295 10.24 -3.75 -23.46
C LYS A 295 10.79 -4.20 -22.12
N ALA A 296 11.38 -5.40 -22.05
CA ALA A 296 12.04 -5.86 -20.83
C ALA A 296 13.11 -4.87 -20.35
N LYS A 297 13.98 -4.40 -21.27
CA LYS A 297 14.99 -3.37 -20.96
C LYS A 297 14.37 -2.07 -20.47
N GLU A 298 13.34 -1.59 -21.17
CA GLU A 298 12.62 -0.36 -20.80
C GLU A 298 12.08 -0.43 -19.36
N TYR A 299 11.43 -1.53 -18.99
CA TYR A 299 10.87 -1.68 -17.65
C TYR A 299 11.94 -1.91 -16.57
N PHE A 300 13.05 -2.58 -16.89
CA PHE A 300 14.17 -2.64 -15.93
C PHE A 300 14.81 -1.27 -15.70
N ILE A 301 14.95 -0.43 -16.74
CA ILE A 301 15.38 0.98 -16.56
C ILE A 301 14.33 1.75 -15.75
N LYS A 302 13.03 1.57 -16.02
CA LYS A 302 11.98 2.23 -15.25
C LYS A 302 12.04 1.85 -13.76
N ALA A 303 12.38 0.60 -13.45
CA ALA A 303 12.55 0.12 -12.08
C ALA A 303 13.70 0.82 -11.33
N THR A 304 14.67 1.44 -12.01
CA THR A 304 15.79 2.14 -11.35
C THR A 304 15.50 3.60 -11.06
N ASN A 305 14.32 4.13 -11.46
CA ASN A 305 13.99 5.55 -11.31
C ASN A 305 13.71 5.99 -9.86
N TYR A 306 13.26 5.08 -9.00
CA TYR A 306 12.97 5.36 -7.59
C TYR A 306 13.84 4.46 -6.71
N PRO A 307 14.73 5.02 -5.86
CA PRO A 307 15.69 4.24 -5.09
C PRO A 307 15.02 3.54 -3.90
N ASP A 308 14.63 2.28 -4.09
CA ASP A 308 14.19 1.38 -3.02
C ASP A 308 14.90 0.01 -3.12
N ALA A 309 14.60 -0.90 -2.21
CA ALA A 309 15.18 -2.25 -2.20
C ALA A 309 14.82 -3.08 -3.45
N ASN A 310 13.74 -2.72 -4.18
CA ASN A 310 13.36 -3.37 -5.43
C ASN A 310 14.12 -2.80 -6.62
N ALA A 311 14.51 -1.52 -6.62
CA ALA A 311 15.34 -0.94 -7.67
C ALA A 311 16.69 -1.67 -7.84
N ALA A 312 17.25 -2.22 -6.75
CA ALA A 312 18.40 -3.12 -6.80
C ALA A 312 18.20 -4.32 -7.76
N TRP A 313 16.99 -4.91 -7.77
CA TRP A 313 16.66 -5.97 -8.73
C TRP A 313 16.60 -5.47 -10.18
N GLY A 314 16.25 -4.19 -10.40
CA GLY A 314 16.27 -3.56 -11.72
C GLY A 314 17.67 -3.49 -12.28
N TYR A 315 18.60 -2.93 -11.50
CA TYR A 315 20.03 -2.89 -11.83
C TYR A 315 20.60 -4.29 -12.06
N PHE A 316 20.33 -5.23 -11.16
CA PHE A 316 20.76 -6.63 -11.30
C PHE A 316 20.26 -7.26 -12.61
N ASN A 317 18.98 -7.07 -12.95
CA ASN A 317 18.40 -7.64 -14.17
C ASN A 317 18.97 -6.99 -15.44
N LEU A 318 19.30 -5.69 -15.40
CA LEU A 318 20.03 -5.04 -16.49
C LEU A 318 21.40 -5.68 -16.71
N ILE A 319 22.18 -5.87 -15.64
CA ILE A 319 23.50 -6.54 -15.70
C ILE A 319 23.36 -7.96 -16.25
N LYS A 320 22.48 -8.76 -15.64
CA LYS A 320 22.29 -10.18 -15.96
C LYS A 320 21.83 -10.41 -17.39
N TYR A 321 20.79 -9.70 -17.84
CA TYR A 321 20.16 -9.99 -19.13
C TYR A 321 20.70 -9.12 -20.26
N PHE A 322 21.29 -7.96 -19.96
CA PHE A 322 21.82 -6.99 -20.94
C PHE A 322 23.33 -6.75 -20.75
N TYR A 323 24.07 -7.78 -20.33
CA TYR A 323 25.51 -7.73 -20.05
C TYR A 323 26.37 -7.07 -21.16
N ASN A 324 25.97 -7.19 -22.43
CA ASN A 324 26.67 -6.55 -23.56
C ASN A 324 26.77 -5.02 -23.42
N ASP A 325 25.84 -4.38 -22.73
CA ASP A 325 25.89 -2.93 -22.44
C ASP A 325 27.02 -2.58 -21.45
N TYR A 326 27.51 -3.57 -20.70
CA TYR A 326 28.50 -3.42 -19.62
C TYR A 326 29.89 -3.95 -19.99
N VAL A 327 30.00 -4.90 -20.93
CA VAL A 327 31.29 -5.50 -21.33
C VAL A 327 32.35 -4.46 -21.70
N ASN A 328 31.93 -3.35 -22.31
CA ASN A 328 32.82 -2.25 -22.69
C ASN A 328 32.62 -0.97 -21.84
N ASN A 329 31.85 -1.05 -20.75
CA ASN A 329 31.54 0.06 -19.87
C ASN A 329 31.62 -0.38 -18.40
N ILE A 330 32.85 -0.63 -17.94
CA ILE A 330 33.13 -1.07 -16.58
C ILE A 330 32.74 -0.03 -15.53
N GLU A 331 32.77 1.26 -15.90
CA GLU A 331 32.34 2.36 -15.01
C GLU A 331 30.85 2.25 -14.69
N LEU A 332 30.01 2.03 -15.71
CA LEU A 332 28.58 1.81 -15.52
C LEU A 332 28.28 0.52 -14.73
N MET A 333 29.08 -0.54 -14.95
CA MET A 333 28.95 -1.77 -14.15
C MET A 333 29.20 -1.49 -12.68
N ASN A 334 30.30 -0.82 -12.35
CA ASN A 334 30.67 -0.50 -10.97
C ASN A 334 29.62 0.41 -10.32
N GLU A 335 29.15 1.43 -11.04
CA GLU A 335 28.07 2.31 -10.57
C GLU A 335 26.80 1.52 -10.22
N HIS A 336 26.35 0.64 -11.11
CA HIS A 336 25.16 -0.17 -10.84
C HIS A 336 25.38 -1.16 -9.70
N MET A 337 26.57 -1.75 -9.57
CA MET A 337 26.91 -2.63 -8.44
C MET A 337 26.91 -1.88 -7.11
N ASP A 338 27.40 -0.63 -7.07
CA ASP A 338 27.35 0.22 -5.89
C ASP A 338 25.90 0.52 -5.48
N TYR A 339 25.02 0.85 -6.44
CA TYR A 339 23.58 1.02 -6.16
C TYR A 339 22.93 -0.26 -5.64
N ILE A 340 23.27 -1.42 -6.20
CA ILE A 340 22.73 -2.71 -5.72
C ILE A 340 23.15 -2.93 -4.26
N ASN A 341 24.42 -2.67 -3.91
CA ASN A 341 24.93 -2.83 -2.55
C ASN A 341 24.24 -1.89 -1.56
N GLU A 342 24.08 -0.62 -1.93
CA GLU A 342 23.43 0.38 -1.07
C GLU A 342 21.95 0.07 -0.82
N LEU A 343 21.22 -0.31 -1.89
CA LEU A 343 19.78 -0.49 -1.83
C LEU A 343 19.37 -1.87 -1.28
N ASN A 344 20.13 -2.93 -1.60
CA ASN A 344 19.83 -4.29 -1.18
C ASN A 344 21.07 -5.20 -1.15
N PRO A 345 21.80 -5.25 -0.02
CA PRO A 345 23.02 -6.05 0.11
C PRO A 345 22.86 -7.55 -0.23
N LYS A 346 21.66 -8.12 -0.02
CA LYS A 346 21.40 -9.52 -0.39
C LYS A 346 21.40 -9.75 -1.90
N VAL A 347 20.94 -8.76 -2.68
CA VAL A 347 20.99 -8.82 -4.15
C VAL A 347 22.41 -8.62 -4.64
N TYR A 348 23.20 -7.80 -3.94
CA TYR A 348 24.62 -7.61 -4.24
C TYR A 348 25.40 -8.92 -4.14
N ASP A 349 25.20 -9.70 -3.08
CA ASP A 349 25.83 -11.01 -2.93
C ASP A 349 25.53 -11.93 -4.15
N ILE A 350 24.27 -11.94 -4.62
CA ILE A 350 23.86 -12.70 -5.81
C ILE A 350 24.49 -12.13 -7.08
N ALA A 351 24.63 -10.81 -7.18
CA ALA A 351 25.23 -10.13 -8.32
C ALA A 351 26.72 -10.42 -8.44
N MET A 352 27.42 -10.58 -7.31
CA MET A 352 28.85 -10.93 -7.27
C MET A 352 29.12 -12.36 -7.73
N ASP A 353 28.14 -13.26 -7.64
CA ASP A 353 28.24 -14.65 -8.10
C ASP A 353 28.01 -14.82 -9.62
N LEU A 354 27.43 -13.81 -10.29
CA LEU A 354 27.22 -13.79 -11.75
C LEU A 354 28.51 -13.50 -12.52
#